data_AF-A0A2N2MYF0-F1
#
_entry.id   AF-A0A2N2MYF0-F1
#
_cell.length_a   1.000
_cell.length_b   1.000
_cell.length_c   1.000
_cell.angle_alpha   90.00
_cell.angle_beta   90.00
_cell.angle_gamma   90.00
#
_symmetry.space_group_name_H-M   'P 1'
#
loop_
_entity.id
_entity.type
_entity.pdbx_description
1 polymer ?
#
loop_
_entity_poly.entity_id
_entity_poly.type
_entity_poly.pdbx_seq_one_letter_code
_entity_poly.pdbx_strand_id
1 'polypeptide(L)'
;SIAWSVVEFLHNHPRLKSRTFFATHYHELTQLCELLPGVRNYNVAVSETGNTVVFLHKIIPGGADRSYGIHVAQMAGIPRPVISRAAEILKQLQESSGSAVKIEAHSSTQMALFPETNPLLDELRGIDLNTIPPLEALNILYEWQRKFIPPKK
;
A
#
# COMPACT_ATOMS: atom_id res chain seq x y z
N SER A 1 5.32 -10.19 6.06
CA SER A 1 6.45 -11.15 6.06
C SER A 1 5.99 -12.58 6.35
N ILE A 2 5.42 -12.90 7.52
CA ILE A 2 5.05 -14.28 7.89
C ILE A 2 3.97 -14.88 6.98
N ALA A 3 2.91 -14.14 6.67
CA ALA A 3 1.82 -14.65 5.82
C ALA A 3 2.33 -15.10 4.44
N TRP A 4 3.24 -14.31 3.86
CA TRP A 4 3.89 -14.62 2.58
C TRP A 4 4.72 -15.90 2.66
N SER A 5 5.61 -16.01 3.65
CA SER A 5 6.47 -17.19 3.80
C SER A 5 5.68 -18.47 4.06
N VAL A 6 4.54 -18.38 4.76
CA VAL A 6 3.61 -19.50 4.94
C VAL A 6 2.99 -19.93 3.61
N VAL A 7 2.53 -18.98 2.78
CA VAL A 7 1.96 -19.30 1.46
C VAL A 7 3.01 -19.97 0.57
N GLU A 8 4.23 -19.42 0.52
CA GLU A 8 5.34 -20.02 -0.23
C GLU A 8 5.68 -21.44 0.26
N PHE A 9 5.74 -21.63 1.58
CA PHE A 9 6.01 -22.94 2.16
C PHE A 9 4.93 -23.95 1.77
N LEU A 10 3.64 -23.60 1.94
CA LEU A 10 2.53 -24.48 1.58
C LEU A 10 2.51 -24.82 0.09
N HIS A 11 2.83 -23.85 -0.77
CA HIS A 11 2.87 -24.00 -2.22
C HIS A 11 4.04 -24.89 -2.69
N ASN A 12 5.26 -24.59 -2.22
CA ASN A 12 6.49 -25.21 -2.72
C ASN A 12 6.80 -26.56 -2.04
N HIS A 13 6.20 -26.85 -0.88
CA HIS A 13 6.55 -28.05 -0.12
C HIS A 13 6.17 -29.33 -0.89
N PRO A 14 7.12 -30.26 -1.11
CA PRO A 14 6.96 -31.36 -2.07
C PRO A 14 5.83 -32.35 -1.72
N ARG A 15 5.49 -32.47 -0.44
CA ARG A 15 4.48 -33.41 0.07
C ARG A 15 3.17 -32.76 0.54
N LEU A 16 3.14 -31.44 0.73
CA LEU A 16 2.02 -30.78 1.41
C LEU A 16 0.97 -30.32 0.41
N LYS A 17 1.36 -29.61 -0.67
CA LYS A 17 0.57 -29.16 -1.84
C LYS A 17 -0.96 -29.26 -1.73
N SER A 18 -1.49 -28.76 -0.61
CA SER A 18 -2.89 -28.97 -0.25
C SER A 18 -3.74 -27.94 -0.97
N ARG A 19 -5.01 -28.27 -1.18
CA ARG A 19 -5.98 -27.23 -1.54
C ARG A 19 -6.10 -26.28 -0.35
N THR A 20 -5.77 -25.01 -0.58
CA THR A 20 -5.68 -24.00 0.48
C THR A 20 -6.55 -22.80 0.10
N PHE A 21 -7.38 -22.38 1.04
CA PHE A 21 -8.00 -21.06 1.01
C PHE A 21 -7.26 -20.17 2.01
N PHE A 22 -6.76 -19.03 1.53
CA PHE A 22 -6.02 -18.09 2.34
C PHE A 22 -6.75 -16.74 2.35
N ALA A 23 -7.54 -16.50 3.40
CA ALA A 23 -8.21 -15.22 3.60
C ALA A 23 -7.24 -14.21 4.23
N THR A 24 -7.09 -13.04 3.60
CA THR A 24 -6.12 -12.03 4.04
C THR A 24 -6.66 -10.62 3.81
N HIS A 25 -6.15 -9.67 4.61
CA HIS A 25 -6.35 -8.23 4.42
C HIS A 25 -5.07 -7.53 3.89
N TYR A 26 -4.00 -8.29 3.67
CA TYR A 26 -2.75 -7.80 3.10
C TYR A 26 -2.84 -7.79 1.57
N HIS A 27 -2.81 -6.59 1.00
CA HIS A 27 -2.90 -6.39 -0.45
C HIS A 27 -1.65 -6.88 -1.18
N GLU A 28 -0.49 -6.82 -0.53
CA GLU A 28 0.80 -7.25 -1.08
C GLU A 28 0.76 -8.72 -1.49
N LEU A 29 0.04 -9.55 -0.73
CA LEU A 29 -0.09 -10.99 -1.02
C LEU A 29 -0.81 -11.26 -2.35
N THR A 30 -1.55 -10.30 -2.90
CA THR A 30 -2.18 -10.48 -4.23
C THR A 30 -1.13 -10.66 -5.33
N GLN A 31 0.08 -10.13 -5.17
CA GLN A 31 1.17 -10.29 -6.14
C GLN A 31 1.65 -11.75 -6.27
N LEU A 32 1.38 -12.60 -5.27
CA LEU A 32 1.78 -14.00 -5.29
C LEU A 32 1.18 -14.80 -6.43
N CYS A 33 0.03 -14.41 -7.00
CA CYS A 33 -0.54 -15.12 -8.14
C CYS A 33 0.29 -14.98 -9.42
N GLU A 34 1.12 -13.94 -9.53
CA GLU A 34 2.04 -13.74 -10.66
C GLU A 34 3.34 -14.54 -10.49
N LEU A 35 3.72 -14.80 -9.23
CA LEU A 35 4.98 -15.45 -8.88
C LEU A 35 4.84 -16.98 -8.72
N LEU A 36 3.72 -17.44 -8.17
CA LEU A 36 3.51 -18.83 -7.78
C LEU A 36 2.47 -19.51 -8.68
N PRO A 37 2.87 -20.48 -9.53
CA PRO A 37 1.96 -21.13 -10.47
C PRO A 37 0.87 -21.94 -9.76
N GLY A 38 -0.38 -21.62 -10.03
CA GLY A 38 -1.54 -22.27 -9.42
C GLY A 38 -2.14 -21.50 -8.24
N VAL A 39 -1.50 -20.40 -7.81
CA VAL A 39 -2.12 -19.42 -6.92
C VAL A 39 -3.06 -18.53 -7.74
N ARG A 40 -4.25 -18.27 -7.21
CA ARG A 40 -5.26 -17.41 -7.84
C ARG A 40 -5.89 -16.50 -6.81
N ASN A 41 -6.05 -15.23 -7.17
CA ASN A 41 -6.73 -14.25 -6.31
C ASN A 41 -8.24 -14.31 -6.52
N TYR A 42 -8.95 -14.20 -5.40
CA TYR A 42 -10.38 -14.03 -5.34
C TYR A 42 -10.72 -12.99 -4.28
N ASN A 43 -11.77 -12.23 -4.51
CA ASN A 43 -12.29 -11.26 -3.54
C ASN A 43 -13.81 -11.45 -3.37
N VAL A 44 -14.36 -10.83 -2.32
CA VAL A 44 -15.80 -10.73 -2.13
C VAL A 44 -16.30 -9.52 -2.91
N ALA A 45 -17.27 -9.73 -3.79
CA ALA A 45 -17.87 -8.68 -4.60
C ALA A 45 -18.60 -7.66 -3.74
N VAL A 46 -18.37 -6.39 -4.08
CA VAL A 46 -18.92 -5.22 -3.40
C VAL A 46 -19.62 -4.34 -4.44
N SER A 47 -20.78 -3.80 -4.08
CA SER A 47 -21.50 -2.79 -4.87
C SER A 47 -21.52 -1.47 -4.11
N GLU A 48 -21.09 -0.40 -4.76
CA GLU A 48 -21.17 0.96 -4.24
C GLU A 48 -22.40 1.65 -4.85
N THR A 49 -23.29 2.17 -4.01
CA THR A 49 -24.43 3.00 -4.43
C THR A 49 -24.48 4.24 -3.55
N GLY A 50 -24.09 5.39 -4.13
CA GLY A 50 -23.93 6.63 -3.39
C GLY A 50 -22.90 6.50 -2.27
N ASN A 51 -23.30 6.80 -1.03
CA ASN A 51 -22.46 6.66 0.17
C ASN A 51 -22.60 5.31 0.88
N THR A 52 -23.24 4.32 0.26
CA THR A 52 -23.51 3.02 0.87
C THR A 52 -22.77 1.92 0.12
N VAL A 53 -22.13 1.05 0.89
CA VAL A 53 -21.42 -0.13 0.40
C VAL A 53 -22.24 -1.37 0.73
N VAL A 54 -22.53 -2.18 -0.28
CA VAL A 54 -23.28 -3.43 -0.13
C VAL A 54 -22.37 -4.61 -0.45
N PHE A 55 -22.19 -5.50 0.52
CA PHE A 55 -21.46 -6.76 0.33
C PHE A 55 -22.38 -7.77 -0.34
N LEU A 56 -22.02 -8.23 -1.54
CA LEU A 56 -22.85 -9.13 -2.35
C LEU A 56 -22.71 -10.61 -1.95
N HIS A 57 -21.85 -10.93 -0.96
CA HIS A 57 -21.50 -12.29 -0.54
C HIS A 57 -21.12 -13.24 -1.69
N LYS A 58 -20.66 -12.68 -2.81
CA LYS A 58 -20.29 -13.41 -4.01
C LYS A 58 -18.79 -13.37 -4.17
N ILE A 59 -18.15 -14.54 -4.32
CA ILE A 59 -16.72 -14.62 -4.61
C ILE A 59 -16.49 -14.42 -6.10
N ILE A 60 -15.62 -13.48 -6.46
CA ILE A 60 -15.24 -13.19 -7.85
C ILE A 60 -13.72 -13.25 -8.01
N PRO A 61 -13.22 -13.62 -9.20
CA PRO A 61 -11.78 -13.62 -9.46
C PRO A 61 -11.20 -12.19 -9.41
N GLY A 62 -9.98 -12.06 -8.88
CA GLY A 62 -9.25 -10.79 -8.78
C GLY A 62 -8.76 -10.47 -7.36
N GLY A 63 -7.82 -9.53 -7.27
CA GLY A 63 -7.43 -8.90 -6.00
C GLY A 63 -8.50 -7.91 -5.53
N ALA A 64 -8.44 -7.46 -4.27
CA ALA A 64 -9.30 -6.39 -3.81
C ALA A 64 -8.63 -5.03 -4.07
N ASP A 65 -9.26 -4.17 -4.88
CA ASP A 65 -8.65 -2.91 -5.31
C ASP A 65 -8.83 -1.77 -4.28
N ARG A 66 -9.64 -1.98 -3.23
CA ARG A 66 -10.01 -0.97 -2.24
C ARG A 66 -10.18 -1.55 -0.84
N SER A 67 -9.86 -0.72 0.15
CA SER A 67 -10.12 -1.00 1.56
C SER A 67 -11.46 -0.41 1.99
N TYR A 68 -12.38 -1.24 2.45
CA TYR A 68 -13.73 -0.82 2.86
C TYR A 68 -13.87 -0.57 4.38
N GLY A 69 -12.77 -0.46 5.12
CA GLY A 69 -12.77 -0.39 6.59
C GLY A 69 -13.63 0.73 7.18
N ILE A 70 -13.57 1.95 6.61
CA ILE A 70 -14.38 3.08 7.05
C ILE A 70 -15.88 2.82 6.81
N HIS A 71 -16.23 2.23 5.66
CA HIS A 71 -17.61 1.88 5.35
C HIS A 71 -18.15 0.78 6.28
N VAL A 72 -17.33 -0.24 6.58
CA VAL A 72 -17.67 -1.28 7.56
C VAL A 72 -17.88 -0.68 8.95
N ALA A 73 -17.03 0.24 9.38
CA ALA A 73 -17.18 0.95 10.65
C ALA A 73 -18.49 1.77 10.70
N GLN A 74 -18.85 2.45 9.61
CA GLN A 74 -20.11 3.17 9.51
C GLN A 74 -21.32 2.23 9.63
N MET A 75 -21.30 1.07 8.98
CA MET A 75 -22.34 0.05 9.12
C MET A 75 -22.41 -0.57 10.51
N ALA A 76 -21.27 -0.68 11.21
CA ALA A 76 -21.19 -1.15 12.59
C ALA A 76 -21.71 -0.13 13.62
N GLY A 77 -22.14 1.06 13.19
CA GLY A 77 -22.71 2.09 14.06
C GLY A 77 -21.66 2.93 14.79
N ILE A 78 -20.41 2.95 14.31
CA ILE A 78 -19.37 3.82 14.87
C ILE A 78 -19.79 5.30 14.71
N PRO A 79 -19.61 6.15 15.74
CA PRO A 79 -20.08 7.54 15.70
C PRO A 79 -19.55 8.34 14.51
N ARG A 80 -20.41 9.17 13.91
CA ARG A 80 -20.06 10.01 12.74
C ARG A 80 -18.78 10.83 12.90
N PRO A 81 -18.50 11.48 14.06
CA PRO A 81 -17.25 12.22 14.23
C PRO A 81 -15.99 11.34 14.08
N VAL A 82 -16.06 10.08 14.51
CA VAL A 82 -14.96 9.12 14.39
C VAL A 82 -14.77 8.70 12.93
N ILE A 83 -15.86 8.45 12.20
CA ILE A 83 -15.84 8.13 10.77
C ILE A 83 -15.24 9.28 9.96
N SER A 84 -15.67 10.51 10.21
CA SER A 84 -15.14 11.71 9.55
C SER A 84 -13.64 11.87 9.81
N ARG A 85 -13.20 11.72 11.07
CA ARG A 85 -11.78 11.83 11.40
C ARG A 85 -10.94 10.72 10.75
N ALA A 86 -11.46 9.49 10.71
CA ALA A 86 -10.77 8.39 10.03
C ALA A 86 -10.62 8.64 8.53
N ALA A 87 -11.62 9.24 7.87
CA ALA A 87 -11.56 9.61 6.47
C ALA A 87 -10.52 10.71 6.19
N GLU A 88 -10.42 11.72 7.06
CA GLU A 88 -9.37 12.74 6.98
C GLU A 88 -7.97 12.13 7.12
N ILE A 89 -7.77 11.27 8.13
CA ILE A 89 -6.49 10.59 8.35
C ILE A 89 -6.13 9.72 7.14
N LEU A 90 -7.09 8.96 6.59
CA LEU A 90 -6.85 8.13 5.41
C LEU A 90 -6.41 9.00 4.21
N LYS A 91 -7.08 10.14 3.99
CA LYS A 91 -6.70 11.08 2.93
C LYS A 91 -5.29 11.61 3.13
N GLN A 92 -4.93 12.01 4.35
CA GLN A 92 -3.58 12.47 4.69
C GLN A 92 -2.54 11.37 4.46
N LEU A 93 -2.82 10.15 4.89
CA LEU A 93 -1.93 9.00 4.69
C LEU A 93 -1.71 8.72 3.20
N GLN A 94 -2.78 8.71 2.40
CA GLN A 94 -2.71 8.51 0.95
C GLN A 94 -1.89 9.60 0.24
N GLU A 95 -2.08 10.86 0.63
CA GLU A 95 -1.29 12.00 0.10
C GLU A 95 0.18 11.88 0.52
N SER A 96 0.44 11.39 1.73
CA SER A 96 1.78 11.32 2.30
C SER A 96 2.61 10.09 1.93
N SER A 97 1.98 9.01 1.48
CA SER A 97 2.67 7.93 0.77
C SER A 97 3.26 8.40 -0.58
N GLY A 98 3.03 9.66 -0.98
CA GLY A 98 3.79 10.37 -2.02
C GLY A 98 4.72 11.49 -1.53
N SER A 99 4.69 11.89 -0.25
CA SER A 99 5.58 12.91 0.32
C SER A 99 5.61 12.85 1.85
N ALA A 100 6.82 12.71 2.41
CA ALA A 100 7.11 12.56 3.82
C ALA A 100 6.21 13.42 4.76
N VAL A 101 5.44 12.75 5.63
CA VAL A 101 4.62 13.45 6.63
C VAL A 101 5.53 14.11 7.66
N LYS A 102 5.46 15.44 7.78
CA LYS A 102 5.69 16.10 9.07
C LYS A 102 4.37 16.07 9.84
N ILE A 103 4.19 15.07 10.68
CA ILE A 103 3.13 15.09 11.69
C ILE A 103 3.64 16.00 12.81
N GLU A 104 3.01 17.17 13.00
CA GLU A 104 3.15 17.90 14.25
C GLU A 104 2.51 17.04 15.36
N ALA A 105 3.38 16.35 16.08
CA ALA A 105 3.02 15.38 17.09
C ALA A 105 2.65 16.07 18.40
N HIS A 106 1.37 16.01 18.78
CA HIS A 106 1.04 15.84 20.19
C HIS A 106 1.02 14.34 20.49
N SER A 107 2.13 13.89 21.08
CA SER A 107 2.39 12.63 21.79
C SER A 107 1.42 11.46 21.56
N SER A 108 1.81 10.56 20.66
CA SER A 108 1.88 9.13 20.94
C SER A 108 2.66 8.46 19.82
N THR A 109 3.90 8.12 20.13
CA THR A 109 4.85 7.43 19.25
C THR A 109 4.29 6.08 18.85
N GLN A 110 3.63 6.00 17.70
CA GLN A 110 3.42 4.73 17.01
C GLN A 110 4.50 4.60 15.93
N MET A 111 5.42 3.70 16.21
CA MET A 111 6.57 3.35 15.38
C MET A 111 6.09 2.93 13.98
N ALA A 112 6.39 3.72 12.95
CA ALA A 112 6.35 3.25 11.58
C ALA A 112 7.40 2.14 11.45
N LEU A 113 6.95 0.89 11.29
CA LEU A 113 7.78 -0.31 11.45
C LEU A 113 8.65 -0.65 10.23
N PHE A 114 8.63 0.14 9.16
CA PHE A 114 9.66 0.11 8.11
C PHE A 114 9.81 1.51 7.50
N PRO A 115 11.03 2.04 7.34
CA PRO A 115 11.24 3.23 6.53
C PRO A 115 11.01 2.83 5.07
N GLU A 116 10.07 3.49 4.38
CA GLU A 116 10.12 3.53 2.92
C GLU A 116 11.38 4.33 2.54
N THR A 117 12.51 3.64 2.38
CA THR A 117 13.73 4.22 1.83
C THR A 117 13.49 4.46 0.35
N ASN A 118 12.96 5.64 0.03
CA ASN A 118 12.91 6.15 -1.32
C ASN A 118 14.34 6.55 -1.72
N PRO A 119 15.00 5.85 -2.66
CA PRO A 119 16.41 6.08 -2.98
C PRO A 119 16.70 7.52 -3.46
N LEU A 120 15.71 8.19 -4.07
CA LEU A 120 15.82 9.60 -4.46
C LEU A 120 15.83 10.51 -3.24
N LEU A 121 15.02 10.23 -2.22
CA LEU A 121 15.00 11.01 -0.97
C LEU A 121 16.31 10.86 -0.19
N ASP A 122 16.93 9.68 -0.22
CA ASP A 122 18.22 9.44 0.43
C ASP A 122 19.35 10.20 -0.29
N GLU A 123 19.37 10.20 -1.63
CA GLU A 123 20.32 10.99 -2.42
C GLU A 123 20.11 12.50 -2.21
N LEU A 124 18.86 12.97 -2.17
CA LEU A 124 18.53 14.38 -1.95
C LEU A 124 18.93 14.88 -0.55
N ARG A 125 18.80 14.05 0.49
CA ARG A 125 19.26 14.41 1.85
C ARG A 125 20.76 14.65 1.94
N GLY A 126 21.55 14.05 1.04
CA GLY A 126 23.00 14.20 1.00
C GLY A 126 23.48 15.46 0.26
N ILE A 127 22.58 16.19 -0.40
CA ILE A 127 22.93 17.35 -1.24
C ILE A 127 22.56 18.64 -0.50
N ASP A 128 23.52 19.55 -0.39
CA ASP A 128 23.27 20.93 0.01
C ASP A 128 23.15 21.82 -1.22
N LEU A 129 21.92 22.24 -1.52
CA LEU A 129 21.59 23.09 -2.67
C LEU A 129 22.28 24.46 -2.63
N ASN A 130 22.75 24.92 -1.47
CA ASN A 130 23.39 26.23 -1.34
C ASN A 130 24.88 26.20 -1.69
N THR A 131 25.47 25.01 -1.83
CA THR A 131 26.92 24.85 -2.08
C THR A 131 27.24 24.32 -3.47
N ILE A 132 26.27 23.74 -4.18
CA ILE A 132 26.50 23.20 -5.52
C ILE A 132 26.38 24.29 -6.61
N PRO A 133 27.28 24.28 -7.62
CA PRO A 133 27.14 25.10 -8.82
C PRO A 133 25.86 24.77 -9.60
N PRO A 134 25.21 25.76 -10.26
CA PRO A 134 23.98 25.54 -11.01
C PRO A 134 24.06 24.44 -12.09
N LEU A 135 25.22 24.30 -12.73
CA LEU A 135 25.46 23.26 -13.74
C LEU A 135 25.48 21.85 -13.12
N GLU A 136 26.04 21.73 -11.93
CA GLU A 136 26.12 20.45 -11.21
C GLU A 136 24.73 20.03 -10.72
N ALA A 137 23.92 20.98 -10.24
CA ALA A 137 22.52 20.74 -9.91
C ALA A 137 21.72 20.21 -11.11
N LEU A 138 21.91 20.78 -12.30
CA LEU A 138 21.24 20.32 -13.52
C LEU A 138 21.67 18.90 -13.93
N ASN A 139 22.96 18.56 -13.77
CA ASN A 139 23.46 17.22 -14.05
C ASN A 139 22.85 16.17 -13.11
N ILE A 140 22.75 16.47 -11.82
CA ILE A 140 22.11 15.58 -10.83
C ILE A 140 20.63 15.35 -11.18
N LEU A 141 19.89 16.41 -11.53
CA LEU A 141 18.49 16.31 -11.93
C LEU A 141 18.31 15.45 -13.19
N TYR A 142 19.20 15.59 -14.17
CA TYR A 142 19.19 14.78 -15.39
C TYR A 142 19.43 13.29 -15.09
N GLU A 143 20.38 12.99 -14.20
CA GLU A 143 20.65 11.61 -13.75
C GLU A 143 19.45 11.00 -13.01
N TRP A 144 18.80 11.75 -12.11
CA TRP A 144 17.58 11.30 -11.44
C TRP A 144 16.43 11.06 -12.41
N GLN A 145 16.24 11.92 -13.39
CA GLN A 145 15.23 11.75 -14.43
C GLN A 145 15.46 10.43 -15.18
N ARG A 146 16.70 10.13 -15.57
CA ARG A 146 17.04 8.88 -16.27
C ARG A 146 16.87 7.64 -15.38
N LYS A 147 17.23 7.74 -14.10
CA LYS A 147 17.27 6.62 -13.15
C LYS A 147 15.90 6.26 -12.59
N PHE A 148 15.04 7.25 -12.32
CA PHE A 148 13.80 7.06 -11.57
C PHE A 148 12.53 7.32 -12.38
N ILE A 149 12.61 7.92 -13.57
CA ILE A 149 11.44 8.23 -14.40
C ILE A 149 11.53 7.40 -15.70
N PRO A 150 10.58 6.48 -15.98
CA PRO A 150 10.58 5.75 -17.24
C PRO A 150 10.33 6.71 -18.42
N PRO A 151 10.89 6.41 -19.61
CA PRO A 151 10.70 7.26 -20.78
C PRO A 151 9.22 7.35 -21.14
N LYS A 152 8.75 8.58 -21.41
CA LYS A 152 7.41 8.80 -21.99
C LYS A 152 7.36 8.11 -23.36
N LYS A 153 6.40 7.18 -23.53
CA LYS A 153 6.02 6.67 -24.86
C LYS A 153 5.38 7.77 -25.70
#